data_AF-A0A9P7CZH7-F1
#
_entry.id   AF-A0A9P7CZH7-F1
#
_cell.length_a   1.000
_cell.length_b   1.000
_cell.length_c   1.000
_cell.angle_alpha   90.00
_cell.angle_beta   90.00
_cell.angle_gamma   90.00
#
_symmetry.space_group_name_H-M   'P 1'
#
loop_
_entity.id
_entity.type
_entity.pdbx_description
1 polymer ?
#
loop_
_entity_poly.entity_id
_entity_poly.type
_entity_poly.pdbx_seq_one_letter_code
_entity_poly.pdbx_strand_id
1 'polypeptide(L)'
;MDVIELHDNVEHPGDYTSGTPMYSDIPESLTATLFPPSDLPISAFVEFAIPSVTSTPQASLPNIQQYFCMEPPHPIPAGHALLSSLPIPTKSIIAALIRMAPEARGTGKCSVTYAHTDSPYRYPFWVIAFWDKVAKDIIPPLTKWQAACHFVEQQSRGMEPGRSVASVFQMQLSILPWEDQK
;
A
#
# COMPACT_ATOMS: atom_id res chain seq x y z
N MET A 1 12.12 -69.60 -0.21
CA MET A 1 12.87 -68.34 -0.34
C MET A 1 11.96 -67.44 -1.15
N ASP A 2 11.12 -66.68 -0.46
CA ASP A 2 10.20 -65.72 -1.06
C ASP A 2 10.69 -64.32 -0.71
N VAL A 3 10.98 -63.53 -1.73
CA VAL A 3 11.37 -62.13 -1.62
C VAL A 3 10.12 -61.31 -1.87
N ILE A 4 9.62 -60.66 -0.81
CA ILE A 4 8.49 -59.73 -0.89
C ILE A 4 9.07 -58.35 -1.22
N GLU A 5 8.90 -57.89 -2.45
CA GLU A 5 9.18 -56.51 -2.85
C GLU A 5 8.03 -55.59 -2.42
N LEU A 6 8.26 -54.83 -1.35
CA LEU A 6 7.41 -53.69 -0.96
C LEU A 6 7.74 -52.51 -1.88
N HIS A 7 6.81 -52.17 -2.78
CA HIS A 7 6.84 -50.91 -3.52
C HIS A 7 6.24 -49.81 -2.65
N ASP A 8 7.09 -48.93 -2.13
CA ASP A 8 6.70 -47.66 -1.52
C ASP A 8 6.15 -46.72 -2.60
N ASN A 9 4.82 -46.61 -2.68
CA ASN A 9 4.15 -45.54 -3.41
C ASN A 9 4.21 -44.27 -2.54
N VAL A 10 5.28 -43.49 -2.72
CA VAL A 10 5.37 -42.14 -2.16
C VAL A 10 4.49 -41.22 -3.01
N GLU A 11 3.22 -41.08 -2.62
CA GLU A 11 2.35 -40.01 -3.12
C GLU A 11 3.01 -38.67 -2.81
N HIS A 12 3.52 -38.00 -3.86
CA HIS A 12 4.01 -36.64 -3.77
C HIS A 12 2.83 -35.71 -3.45
N PRO A 13 2.86 -34.97 -2.32
CA PRO A 13 1.88 -33.93 -2.06
C PRO A 13 1.99 -32.87 -3.16
N GLY A 14 0.85 -32.65 -3.81
CA GLY A 14 0.73 -31.93 -5.07
C GLY A 14 1.30 -30.51 -5.08
N ASP A 15 1.68 -30.11 -6.28
CA ASP A 15 1.94 -28.75 -6.71
C ASP A 15 0.82 -27.79 -6.27
N TYR A 16 1.06 -27.04 -5.19
CA TYR A 16 0.31 -25.83 -4.84
C TYR A 16 0.92 -24.62 -5.53
N THR A 17 1.15 -24.67 -6.84
CA THR A 17 1.63 -23.52 -7.59
C THR A 17 0.46 -22.85 -8.30
N SER A 18 0.24 -21.58 -7.96
CA SER A 18 -0.65 -20.62 -8.67
C SER A 18 -2.12 -20.54 -8.21
N GLY A 19 -2.38 -20.73 -6.92
CA GLY A 19 -3.55 -20.11 -6.30
C GLY A 19 -3.22 -18.66 -6.00
N THR A 20 -3.70 -17.71 -6.82
CA THR A 20 -3.58 -16.28 -6.48
C THR A 20 -4.11 -16.09 -5.07
N PRO A 21 -3.33 -15.49 -4.17
CA PRO A 21 -3.74 -15.34 -2.79
C PRO A 21 -5.03 -14.52 -2.70
N MET A 22 -6.17 -15.20 -2.51
CA MET A 22 -7.53 -14.65 -2.42
C MET A 22 -7.74 -13.72 -1.19
N TYR A 23 -6.65 -13.30 -0.54
CA TYR A 23 -6.61 -12.58 0.72
C TYR A 23 -6.09 -11.13 0.56
N SER A 24 -5.96 -10.64 -0.68
CA SER A 24 -5.24 -9.39 -0.97
C SER A 24 -5.97 -8.40 -1.85
N ASP A 25 -7.17 -8.72 -2.35
CA ASP A 25 -7.84 -7.79 -3.26
C ASP A 25 -8.60 -6.72 -2.48
N ILE A 26 -8.20 -5.48 -2.72
CA ILE A 26 -8.88 -4.30 -2.22
C ILE A 26 -10.24 -4.27 -2.93
N PRO A 27 -11.37 -4.14 -2.20
CA PRO A 27 -12.67 -4.14 -2.84
C PRO A 27 -12.75 -3.06 -3.94
N GLU A 28 -13.25 -3.42 -5.13
CA GLU A 28 -13.30 -2.53 -6.29
C GLU A 28 -14.02 -1.22 -5.98
N SER A 29 -15.11 -1.29 -5.22
CA SER A 29 -15.88 -0.14 -4.74
C SER A 29 -15.06 0.87 -3.92
N LEU A 30 -13.93 0.45 -3.36
CA LEU A 30 -13.04 1.30 -2.55
C LEU A 30 -11.87 1.86 -3.36
N THR A 31 -11.55 1.25 -4.50
CA THR A 31 -10.34 1.59 -5.27
C THR A 31 -10.34 3.06 -5.70
N ALA A 32 -11.46 3.55 -6.24
CA ALA A 32 -11.60 4.94 -6.68
C ALA A 32 -11.55 5.97 -5.53
N THR A 33 -11.77 5.54 -4.28
CA THR A 33 -11.70 6.42 -3.10
C THR A 33 -10.33 6.38 -2.45
N LEU A 34 -9.67 5.22 -2.44
CA LEU A 34 -8.38 5.00 -1.78
C LEU A 34 -7.19 5.41 -2.63
N PHE A 35 -7.35 5.40 -3.95
CA PHE A 35 -6.26 5.67 -4.88
C PHE A 35 -6.62 6.80 -5.84
N PRO A 36 -5.62 7.61 -6.22
CA PRO A 36 -5.82 8.61 -7.25
C PRO A 36 -6.11 7.91 -8.59
N PRO A 37 -7.11 8.38 -9.37
CA PRO A 37 -7.33 7.91 -10.73
C PRO A 37 -6.08 8.09 -11.59
N SER A 38 -5.78 7.15 -12.50
CA SER A 38 -4.56 7.22 -13.32
C SER A 38 -4.52 8.43 -14.27
N ASP A 39 -5.70 8.94 -14.65
CA ASP A 39 -5.89 10.14 -15.46
C ASP A 39 -5.87 11.44 -14.65
N LEU A 40 -5.68 11.37 -13.33
CA LEU A 40 -5.63 12.56 -12.47
C LEU A 40 -4.43 13.45 -12.87
N PRO A 41 -4.62 14.75 -13.08
CA PRO A 41 -3.50 15.64 -13.40
C PRO A 41 -2.44 15.64 -12.29
N ILE A 42 -1.16 15.76 -12.65
CA ILE A 42 -0.05 15.76 -11.68
C ILE A 42 -0.27 16.79 -10.58
N SER A 43 -0.77 17.99 -10.91
CA SER A 43 -1.05 19.03 -9.91
C SER A 43 -2.11 18.60 -8.89
N ALA A 44 -3.13 17.86 -9.31
CA ALA A 44 -4.15 17.32 -8.40
C ALA A 44 -3.65 16.07 -7.66
N PHE A 45 -2.80 15.27 -8.28
CA PHE A 45 -2.17 14.10 -7.67
C PHE A 45 -1.28 14.47 -6.48
N VAL A 46 -0.49 15.56 -6.59
CA VAL A 46 0.36 16.01 -5.46
C VAL A 46 -0.43 16.53 -4.27
N GLU A 47 -1.67 16.95 -4.48
CA GLU A 47 -2.62 17.40 -3.45
C GLU A 47 -3.51 16.26 -2.92
N PHE A 48 -3.49 15.10 -3.57
CA PHE A 48 -4.31 13.96 -3.18
C PHE A 48 -3.89 13.43 -1.80
N ALA A 49 -4.87 13.12 -0.95
CA ALA A 49 -4.62 12.64 0.41
C ALA A 49 -4.07 11.21 0.41
N ILE A 50 -2.74 11.08 0.43
CA ILE A 50 -2.01 9.82 0.53
C ILE A 50 -1.40 9.69 1.93
N PRO A 51 -1.53 8.52 2.59
CA PRO A 51 -0.96 8.34 3.91
C PRO A 51 0.57 8.37 3.86
N SER A 52 1.17 8.97 4.89
CA SER A 52 2.62 9.02 5.02
C SER A 52 3.19 7.66 5.45
N VAL A 53 4.46 7.39 5.13
CA VAL A 53 5.16 6.25 5.74
C VAL A 53 5.59 6.64 7.15
N THR A 54 5.42 5.74 8.11
CA THR A 54 5.83 6.01 9.48
C THR A 54 7.35 6.16 9.57
N SER A 55 7.80 7.29 10.10
CA SER A 55 9.22 7.61 10.34
C SER A 55 9.69 7.26 11.76
N THR A 56 8.78 6.87 12.66
CA THR A 56 9.14 6.62 14.05
C THR A 56 9.93 5.32 14.19
N PRO A 57 10.99 5.29 15.03
CA PRO A 57 11.72 4.06 15.33
C PRO A 57 10.87 3.03 16.11
N GLN A 58 9.73 3.44 16.67
CA GLN A 58 8.71 2.50 17.15
C GLN A 58 8.04 1.71 16.03
N ALA A 59 8.06 2.18 14.78
CA ALA A 59 7.57 1.41 13.65
C ALA A 59 8.40 0.15 13.45
N SER A 60 9.68 0.10 13.81
CA SER A 60 10.45 -1.15 13.98
C SER A 60 9.98 -1.95 15.19
N LEU A 61 8.67 -2.21 15.29
CA LEU A 61 8.14 -3.18 16.22
C LEU A 61 8.84 -4.52 15.94
N PRO A 62 9.52 -5.10 16.94
CA PRO A 62 10.18 -6.40 16.75
C PRO A 62 9.16 -7.52 16.52
N ASN A 63 7.87 -7.28 16.77
CA ASN A 63 6.84 -8.30 16.76
C ASN A 63 5.72 -8.03 15.75
N ILE A 64 5.85 -8.59 14.55
CA ILE A 64 4.84 -8.55 13.48
C ILE A 64 3.48 -9.13 13.94
N GLN A 65 3.45 -10.03 14.92
CA GLN A 65 2.20 -10.63 15.42
C GLN A 65 1.26 -9.60 16.05
N GLN A 66 1.78 -8.46 16.51
CA GLN A 66 0.97 -7.39 17.12
C GLN A 66 0.02 -6.72 16.13
N TYR A 67 0.29 -6.83 14.83
CA TYR A 67 -0.61 -6.33 13.79
C TYR A 67 -1.84 -7.21 13.60
N PHE A 68 -1.86 -8.45 14.08
CA PHE A 68 -2.94 -9.39 13.83
C PHE A 68 -3.80 -9.64 15.09
N CYS A 69 -5.12 -9.46 14.95
CA CYS A 69 -6.09 -9.60 16.02
C CYS A 69 -7.02 -10.81 15.77
N MET A 70 -7.52 -11.42 16.85
CA MET A 70 -8.50 -12.50 16.75
C MET A 70 -9.93 -11.96 16.58
N GLU A 71 -10.15 -10.73 17.03
CA GLU A 71 -11.41 -10.03 16.93
C GLU A 71 -11.73 -9.66 15.47
N PRO A 72 -13.02 -9.58 15.11
CA PRO A 72 -13.42 -9.15 13.77
C PRO A 72 -13.01 -7.69 13.50
N PRO A 73 -12.89 -7.28 12.22
CA PRO A 73 -12.67 -5.90 11.88
C PRO A 73 -13.85 -5.02 12.31
N HIS A 74 -13.61 -3.75 12.63
CA HIS A 74 -14.70 -2.81 12.81
C HIS A 74 -15.39 -2.54 11.47
N PRO A 75 -16.69 -2.19 11.48
CA PRO A 75 -17.32 -1.58 10.33
C PRO A 75 -16.54 -0.33 9.97
N ILE A 76 -15.98 -0.29 8.76
CA ILE A 76 -15.32 0.91 8.26
C ILE A 76 -16.44 1.91 7.96
N PRO A 77 -16.51 3.07 8.65
CA PRO A 77 -17.50 4.09 8.32
C PRO A 77 -17.39 4.45 6.84
N ALA A 78 -18.49 4.91 6.24
CA ALA A 78 -18.54 5.26 4.80
C ALA A 78 -17.51 6.34 4.34
N GLY A 79 -16.69 6.88 5.26
CA GLY A 79 -15.53 7.72 4.95
C GLY A 79 -14.23 6.96 5.14
N HIS A 80 -13.70 6.42 4.05
CA HIS A 80 -12.34 5.84 3.93
C HIS A 80 -11.21 6.85 4.23
N ALA A 81 -11.56 8.12 4.48
CA ALA A 81 -10.67 9.20 4.88
C ALA A 81 -9.78 8.84 6.09
N LEU A 82 -10.23 7.94 6.96
CA LEU A 82 -9.41 7.47 8.08
C LEU A 82 -8.17 6.69 7.62
N LEU A 83 -8.27 5.88 6.56
CA LEU A 83 -7.13 5.11 6.05
C LEU A 83 -6.09 6.01 5.41
N SER A 84 -6.53 7.08 4.73
CA SER A 84 -5.63 8.07 4.12
C SER A 84 -4.94 8.98 5.14
N SER A 85 -5.48 9.12 6.35
CA SER A 85 -4.89 9.95 7.40
C SER A 85 -3.95 9.18 8.34
N LEU A 86 -4.03 7.85 8.36
CA LEU A 86 -3.16 7.01 9.19
C LEU A 86 -1.86 6.68 8.47
N PRO A 87 -0.70 6.91 9.11
CA PRO A 87 0.56 6.60 8.47
C PRO A 87 0.70 5.08 8.27
N ILE A 88 1.25 4.64 7.14
CA ILE A 88 1.45 3.22 6.85
C ILE A 88 2.76 2.69 7.47
N PRO A 89 2.89 1.37 7.69
CA PRO A 89 4.15 0.78 8.15
C PRO A 89 5.26 0.92 7.10
N THR A 90 6.49 0.62 7.50
CA THR A 90 7.64 0.59 6.57
C THR A 90 7.51 -0.56 5.57
N LYS A 91 8.17 -0.45 4.40
CA LYS A 91 8.15 -1.48 3.35
C LYS A 91 8.58 -2.87 3.85
N SER A 92 9.55 -2.93 4.77
CA SER A 92 10.01 -4.20 5.35
C SER A 92 8.93 -4.87 6.20
N ILE A 93 8.17 -4.09 6.95
CA ILE A 93 7.07 -4.59 7.79
C ILE A 93 5.89 -5.01 6.92
N ILE A 94 5.54 -4.21 5.91
CA ILE A 94 4.50 -4.57 4.94
C ILE A 94 4.84 -5.91 4.28
N ALA A 95 6.08 -6.11 3.82
CA ALA A 95 6.52 -7.38 3.25
C ALA A 95 6.43 -8.55 4.24
N ALA A 96 6.80 -8.33 5.51
CA ALA A 96 6.68 -9.35 6.56
C ALA A 96 5.21 -9.70 6.86
N LEU A 97 4.32 -8.70 6.89
CA LEU A 97 2.89 -8.88 7.08
C LEU A 97 2.25 -9.67 5.95
N ILE A 98 2.59 -9.34 4.69
CA ILE A 98 2.12 -10.09 3.51
C ILE A 98 2.51 -11.55 3.62
N ARG A 99 3.77 -11.83 3.99
CA ARG A 99 4.28 -13.20 4.17
C ARG A 99 3.57 -13.95 5.30
N MET A 100 3.26 -13.27 6.40
CA MET A 100 2.67 -13.90 7.60
C MET A 100 1.14 -13.96 7.58
N ALA A 101 0.47 -13.18 6.72
CA ALA A 101 -0.98 -13.12 6.66
C ALA A 101 -1.68 -14.49 6.47
N PRO A 102 -1.17 -15.43 5.63
CA PRO A 102 -1.79 -16.75 5.48
C PRO A 102 -1.78 -17.57 6.77
N GLU A 103 -0.63 -17.60 7.45
CA GLU A 103 -0.45 -18.31 8.71
C GLU A 103 -1.29 -17.67 9.84
N ALA A 104 -1.27 -16.33 9.93
CA ALA A 104 -2.09 -15.60 10.89
C ALA A 104 -3.57 -15.95 10.72
N ARG A 105 -4.07 -16.00 9.48
CA ARG A 105 -5.45 -16.41 9.22
C ARG A 105 -5.71 -17.88 9.57
N GLY A 106 -4.79 -18.78 9.22
CA GLY A 106 -4.86 -20.20 9.57
C GLY A 106 -4.89 -20.45 11.08
N THR A 107 -4.35 -19.53 11.87
CA THR A 107 -4.36 -19.56 13.35
C THR A 107 -5.54 -18.80 13.97
N GLY A 108 -6.52 -18.38 13.17
CA GLY A 108 -7.77 -17.76 13.64
C GLY A 108 -7.71 -16.24 13.81
N LYS A 109 -6.69 -15.55 13.29
CA LYS A 109 -6.68 -14.08 13.23
C LYS A 109 -7.69 -13.61 12.19
N CYS A 110 -8.52 -12.64 12.57
CA CYS A 110 -9.65 -12.15 11.76
C CYS A 110 -9.46 -10.72 11.25
N SER A 111 -8.56 -9.94 11.84
CA SER A 111 -8.33 -8.54 11.45
C SER A 111 -6.89 -8.11 11.65
N VAL A 112 -6.58 -6.91 11.14
CA VAL A 112 -5.29 -6.23 11.27
C VAL A 112 -5.45 -4.88 11.98
N THR A 113 -4.42 -4.40 12.65
CA THR A 113 -4.39 -3.10 13.32
C THR A 113 -3.22 -2.26 12.83
N TYR A 114 -3.29 -0.95 13.03
CA TYR A 114 -2.13 -0.07 12.88
C TYR A 114 -1.32 -0.11 14.18
N ALA A 115 -0.65 -1.24 14.44
CA ALA A 115 0.07 -1.48 15.71
C ALA A 115 1.16 -0.45 16.01
N HIS A 116 1.66 0.26 15.00
CA HIS A 116 2.63 1.35 15.11
C HIS A 116 1.99 2.73 15.38
N THR A 117 0.69 2.78 15.64
CA THR A 117 -0.08 4.01 15.94
C THR A 117 -0.96 3.79 17.17
N ASP A 118 -1.54 4.87 17.69
CA ASP A 118 -2.54 4.80 18.77
C ASP A 118 -3.97 4.46 18.27
N SER A 119 -4.11 4.02 17.02
CA SER A 119 -5.42 3.69 16.44
C SER A 119 -6.04 2.49 17.16
N PRO A 120 -7.23 2.63 17.79
CA PRO A 120 -7.91 1.51 18.44
C PRO A 120 -8.64 0.60 17.44
N TYR A 121 -8.61 0.95 16.15
CA TYR A 121 -9.40 0.29 15.13
C TYR A 121 -8.71 -0.94 14.56
N ARG A 122 -9.50 -2.00 14.48
CA ARG A 122 -9.27 -3.22 13.70
C ARG A 122 -9.83 -3.09 12.29
N TYR A 123 -9.07 -3.54 11.31
CA TYR A 123 -9.34 -3.45 9.89
C TYR A 123 -9.30 -4.82 9.20
N PRO A 124 -9.94 -4.98 8.04
CA PRO A 124 -9.84 -6.23 7.28
C PRO A 124 -8.43 -6.47 6.73
N PHE A 125 -8.10 -7.73 6.45
CA PHE A 125 -6.78 -8.12 5.91
C PHE A 125 -6.39 -7.42 4.60
N TRP A 126 -7.35 -7.02 3.76
CA TRP A 126 -7.06 -6.30 2.51
C TRP A 126 -6.33 -4.97 2.75
N VAL A 127 -6.39 -4.41 3.96
CA VAL A 127 -5.63 -3.20 4.31
C VAL A 127 -4.12 -3.41 4.18
N ILE A 128 -3.61 -4.64 4.33
CA ILE A 128 -2.21 -4.96 4.05
C ILE A 128 -1.88 -4.71 2.56
N ALA A 129 -2.77 -5.09 1.65
CA ALA A 129 -2.59 -4.85 0.22
C ALA A 129 -2.71 -3.36 -0.13
N PHE A 130 -3.58 -2.62 0.57
CA PHE A 130 -3.61 -1.16 0.49
C PHE A 130 -2.26 -0.55 0.86
N TRP A 131 -1.68 -0.94 1.99
CA TRP A 131 -0.34 -0.46 2.39
C TRP A 131 0.72 -0.79 1.36
N ASP A 132 0.71 -2.01 0.82
CA ASP A 132 1.67 -2.44 -0.20
C ASP A 132 1.58 -1.61 -1.47
N LYS A 133 0.37 -1.44 -2.01
CA LYS A 133 0.11 -0.64 -3.21
C LYS A 133 0.50 0.83 -3.00
N VAL A 134 0.12 1.43 -1.89
CA VAL A 134 0.51 2.82 -1.58
C VAL A 134 2.04 2.94 -1.52
N ALA A 135 2.72 2.04 -0.82
CA ALA A 135 4.16 2.11 -0.63
C ALA A 135 4.98 1.85 -1.90
N LYS A 136 4.50 0.98 -2.79
CA LYS A 136 5.18 0.59 -4.03
C LYS A 136 4.84 1.51 -5.20
N ASP A 137 3.57 1.82 -5.37
CA ASP A 137 3.07 2.37 -6.63
C ASP A 137 2.73 3.86 -6.51
N ILE A 138 2.33 4.34 -5.33
CA ILE A 138 1.84 5.71 -5.17
C ILE A 138 2.90 6.65 -4.57
N ILE A 139 3.53 6.27 -3.46
CA ILE A 139 4.48 7.14 -2.76
C ILE A 139 5.72 7.48 -3.61
N PRO A 140 6.33 6.55 -4.37
CA PRO A 140 7.50 6.87 -5.19
C PRO A 140 7.24 7.93 -6.27
N PRO A 141 6.21 7.84 -7.13
CA PRO A 141 5.91 8.93 -8.07
C PRO A 141 5.47 10.20 -7.36
N LEU A 142 4.68 10.12 -6.28
CA LEU A 142 4.26 11.29 -5.50
C LEU A 142 5.45 12.10 -5.00
N THR A 143 6.45 11.43 -4.42
CA THR A 143 7.66 12.08 -3.90
C THR A 143 8.43 12.79 -5.01
N LYS A 144 8.53 12.18 -6.20
CA LYS A 144 9.19 12.78 -7.37
C LYS A 144 8.43 14.01 -7.87
N TRP A 145 7.12 13.91 -7.99
CA TRP A 145 6.28 15.00 -8.47
C TRP A 145 6.24 16.17 -7.47
N GLN A 146 6.17 15.89 -6.17
CA GLN A 146 6.29 16.92 -5.13
C GLN A 146 7.63 17.67 -5.21
N ALA A 147 8.74 16.96 -5.41
CA ALA A 147 10.05 17.58 -5.59
C ALA A 147 10.11 18.44 -6.87
N ALA A 148 9.51 17.99 -7.97
CA ALA A 148 9.42 18.75 -9.21
C ALA A 148 8.56 20.02 -9.06
N CYS A 149 7.38 19.91 -8.44
CA CYS A 149 6.50 21.05 -8.15
C CYS A 149 7.23 22.09 -7.28
N HIS A 150 7.89 21.64 -6.21
CA HIS A 150 8.66 22.52 -5.34
C HIS A 150 9.81 23.23 -6.08
N PHE A 151 10.50 22.53 -7.00
CA PHE A 151 11.53 23.15 -7.84
C PHE A 151 10.92 24.23 -8.76
N VAL A 152 9.80 23.95 -9.41
CA VAL A 152 9.10 24.92 -10.28
C VAL A 152 8.62 26.14 -9.48
N GLU A 153 8.08 25.94 -8.28
CA GLU A 153 7.69 27.01 -7.38
C GLU A 153 8.88 27.92 -7.02
N GLN A 154 10.06 27.36 -6.75
CA GLN A 154 11.26 28.15 -6.49
C GLN A 154 11.66 28.99 -7.71
N GLN A 155 11.60 28.43 -8.92
CA GLN A 155 11.90 29.17 -10.15
C GLN A 155 10.89 30.30 -10.41
N SER A 156 9.62 30.10 -10.06
CA SER A 156 8.56 31.11 -10.23
C SER A 156 8.76 32.38 -9.38
N ARG A 157 9.52 32.25 -8.28
CA ARG A 157 9.89 33.35 -7.36
C ARG A 157 11.15 34.10 -7.80
N GLY A 158 11.88 33.59 -8.79
CA GLY A 158 13.10 34.20 -9.35
C GLY A 158 12.83 35.34 -10.34
N MET A 159 13.90 35.88 -10.93
CA MET A 159 13.83 36.85 -12.04
C MET A 159 13.61 36.14 -13.39
N GLU A 160 13.15 36.88 -14.40
CA GLU A 160 13.07 36.37 -15.78
C GLU A 160 14.46 35.90 -16.27
N PRO A 161 14.55 34.82 -17.06
CA PRO A 161 13.47 34.07 -17.72
C PRO A 161 12.83 32.93 -16.88
N GLY A 162 13.23 32.77 -15.61
CA GLY A 162 12.78 31.63 -14.79
C GLY A 162 11.28 31.58 -14.55
N ARG A 163 10.62 32.74 -14.44
CA ARG A 163 9.18 32.84 -14.19
C ARG A 163 8.33 32.47 -15.41
N SER A 164 8.69 32.89 -16.62
CA SER A 164 7.96 32.48 -17.85
C SER A 164 8.05 30.98 -18.09
N VAL A 165 9.23 30.38 -17.88
CA VAL A 165 9.41 28.93 -17.95
C VAL A 165 8.56 28.21 -16.88
N ALA A 166 8.60 28.67 -15.63
CA ALA A 166 7.82 28.07 -14.54
C ALA A 166 6.31 28.06 -14.82
N SER A 167 5.78 29.14 -15.42
CA SER A 167 4.35 29.23 -15.80
C SER A 167 3.95 28.16 -16.84
N VAL A 168 4.79 27.96 -17.87
CA VAL A 168 4.54 26.91 -18.89
C VAL A 168 4.57 25.52 -18.25
N PHE A 169 5.54 25.27 -17.38
CA PHE A 169 5.63 23.99 -16.65
C PHE A 169 4.41 23.76 -15.75
N GLN A 170 3.96 24.76 -15.00
CA GLN A 170 2.75 24.66 -14.17
C GLN A 170 1.53 24.30 -15.01
N MET A 171 1.35 24.96 -16.16
CA MET A 171 0.26 24.64 -17.08
C MET A 171 0.33 23.17 -17.56
N GLN A 172 1.53 22.67 -17.87
CA GLN A 172 1.72 21.27 -18.27
C GLN A 172 1.38 20.29 -17.15
N LEU A 173 1.81 20.56 -15.92
CA LEU A 173 1.49 19.71 -14.76
C LEU A 173 -0.01 19.65 -14.44
N SER A 174 -0.78 20.66 -14.85
CA SER A 174 -2.24 20.69 -14.68
C SER A 174 -3.02 19.92 -15.74
N ILE A 175 -2.38 19.44 -16.80
CA ILE A 175 -3.04 18.68 -17.87
C ILE A 175 -2.46 17.27 -18.07
N LEU A 176 -1.22 17.04 -17.65
CA LEU A 176 -0.56 15.74 -17.80
C LEU A 176 -1.03 14.77 -16.71
N PRO A 177 -1.44 13.54 -17.06
CA PRO A 177 -1.77 12.52 -16.07
C PRO A 177 -0.53 12.11 -15.27
N TRP A 178 -0.71 11.72 -14.00
CA TRP A 178 0.42 11.33 -13.14
C TRP A 178 0.98 9.94 -13.45
N GLU A 179 0.16 9.06 -14.03
CA GLU A 179 0.52 7.71 -14.43
C GLU A 179 0.51 7.59 -15.96
N ASP A 180 1.57 7.02 -16.54
CA ASP A 180 1.62 6.74 -17.97
C ASP A 180 0.59 5.66 -18.32
N GLN A 181 -0.30 5.95 -19.26
CA GLN A 181 -1.18 4.94 -19.87
C GLN A 181 -0.33 4.01 -20.75
N LYS A 182 0.23 2.96 -20.15
CA LYS A 182 0.95 1.88 -20.87
C LYS A 182 0.02 0.77 -21.31
#